data_AF-A0A1Y2FRL3-F1
#
_entry.id   AF-A0A1Y2FRL3-F1
#
_cell.length_a   1.000
_cell.length_b   1.000
_cell.length_c   1.000
_cell.angle_alpha   90.00
_cell.angle_beta   90.00
_cell.angle_gamma   90.00
#
_symmetry.space_group_name_H-M   'P 1'
#
loop_
_entity.id
_entity.type
_entity.pdbx_description
1 polymer ?
#
loop_
_entity_poly.entity_id
_entity_poly.type
_entity_poly.pdbx_seq_one_letter_code
_entity_poly.pdbx_strand_id
1 'polypeptide(L)'
;GGYATYFLQNGNPGHCGTVAQESDKVIALPTPFSPSRAELTLSIGQTPTEPTLGSFLQDSCPTCVNNESLDLSQGAFTAIA
;
A
#
# COMPACT_ATOMS: atom_id res chain seq x y z
N GLY A 1 16.43 -4.24 -3.15
CA GLY A 1 15.41 -5.31 -3.31
C GLY A 1 14.32 -5.12 -2.28
N GLY A 2 13.06 -5.15 -2.70
CA GLY A 2 11.88 -4.93 -1.87
C GLY A 2 11.00 -6.17 -1.73
N TYR A 3 10.15 -6.18 -0.70
CA TYR A 3 9.16 -7.22 -0.44
C TYR A 3 7.76 -6.62 -0.45
N ALA A 4 6.82 -7.27 -1.13
CA ALA A 4 5.41 -6.93 -1.08
C ALA A 4 4.68 -7.94 -0.19
N THR A 5 4.05 -7.46 0.88
CA THR A 5 3.15 -8.24 1.75
C THR A 5 1.73 -7.72 1.63
N TYR A 6 0.79 -8.29 2.39
CA TYR A 6 -0.54 -7.72 2.50
C TYR A 6 -1.01 -7.60 3.95
N PHE A 7 -1.92 -6.64 4.18
CA PHE A 7 -2.54 -6.35 5.46
C PHE A 7 -4.06 -6.25 5.36
N LEU A 8 -4.71 -6.38 6.51
CA LEU A 8 -6.15 -6.22 6.69
C LEU A 8 -6.40 -5.04 7.64
N GLN A 9 -7.14 -4.03 7.19
CA GLN A 9 -7.49 -2.89 8.04
C GLN A 9 -8.53 -3.24 9.12
N ASN A 10 -9.33 -4.28 8.90
CA ASN A 10 -10.40 -4.71 9.83
C ASN A 10 -11.34 -3.56 10.25
N GLY A 11 -11.58 -2.59 9.35
CA GLY A 11 -12.42 -1.42 9.62
C GLY A 11 -11.77 -0.31 10.47
N ASN A 12 -10.49 -0.43 10.80
CA ASN A 12 -9.76 0.65 11.48
C ASN A 12 -9.26 1.68 10.47
N PRO A 13 -9.26 2.99 10.82
CA PRO A 13 -8.66 4.00 9.97
C PRO A 13 -7.14 3.79 9.89
N GLY A 14 -6.61 3.88 8.67
CA GLY A 14 -5.16 3.87 8.44
C GLY A 14 -4.49 5.15 8.95
N HIS A 15 -3.16 5.23 8.83
CA HIS A 15 -2.37 6.39 9.25
C HIS A 15 -2.91 7.73 8.72
N CYS A 16 -3.47 7.77 7.50
CA CYS A 16 -4.05 8.98 6.90
C CYS A 16 -5.45 9.35 7.44
N GLY A 17 -6.00 8.60 8.41
CA GLY A 17 -7.29 8.87 9.04
C GLY A 17 -8.52 8.39 8.27
N THR A 18 -8.34 7.71 7.13
CA THR A 18 -9.41 7.14 6.32
C THR A 18 -9.52 5.63 6.55
N VAL A 19 -10.76 5.12 6.56
CA VAL A 19 -11.04 3.68 6.58
C VAL A 19 -11.18 3.22 5.13
N ALA A 20 -10.32 2.30 4.69
CA ALA A 20 -10.47 1.59 3.43
C ALA A 20 -11.06 0.19 3.68
N GLN A 21 -11.75 -0.34 2.67
CA GLN A 21 -12.16 -1.73 2.65
C GLN A 21 -10.98 -2.62 2.27
N GLU A 22 -11.01 -3.89 2.68
CA GLU A 22 -9.97 -4.86 2.33
C GLU A 22 -9.86 -5.08 0.81
N SER A 23 -10.98 -4.89 0.10
CA SER A 23 -11.07 -4.93 -1.36
C SER A 23 -10.58 -3.66 -2.05
N ASP A 24 -10.37 -2.56 -1.31
CA ASP A 24 -9.85 -1.34 -1.90
C ASP A 24 -8.40 -1.53 -2.34
N LYS A 25 -7.94 -0.67 -3.23
CA LYS A 25 -6.55 -0.67 -3.73
C LYS A 25 -5.74 0.33 -2.93
N VAL A 26 -5.43 -0.03 -1.69
CA VAL A 26 -4.62 0.80 -0.79
C VAL A 26 -3.27 0.18 -0.47
N ILE A 27 -2.29 1.03 -0.20
CA ILE A 27 -0.91 0.67 0.13
C ILE A 27 -0.53 1.33 1.46
N ALA A 28 0.31 0.65 2.22
CA ALA A 28 1.09 1.19 3.33
C ALA A 28 2.56 1.29 2.92
N LEU A 29 3.19 2.45 3.18
CA LEU A 29 4.63 2.65 2.98
C LEU A 29 5.37 2.59 4.31
N PRO A 30 6.69 2.32 4.31
CA PRO A 30 7.51 2.45 5.50
C PRO A 30 7.33 3.84 6.12
N THR A 31 7.32 3.92 7.45
CA THR A 31 7.08 5.15 8.21
C THR A 31 7.78 6.42 7.66
N PRO A 32 9.07 6.41 7.26
CA PRO A 32 9.71 7.61 6.71
C PRO A 32 9.11 8.14 5.39
N PHE A 33 8.36 7.30 4.66
CA PHE A 33 7.70 7.66 3.39
C PHE A 33 6.17 7.69 3.50
N SER A 34 5.62 7.34 4.66
CA SER A 34 4.17 7.39 4.87
C SER A 34 3.71 8.85 4.93
N PRO A 35 2.82 9.29 4.03
CA PRO A 35 2.33 10.66 4.00
C PRO A 35 1.35 10.88 5.15
N SER A 36 1.18 12.14 5.52
CA SER A 36 0.15 12.53 6.48
C SER A 36 -1.26 12.51 5.90
N ARG A 37 -1.41 12.36 4.58
CA ARG A 37 -2.68 12.36 3.83
C ARG A 37 -2.63 11.44 2.62
N ALA A 38 -3.79 10.93 2.23
CA ALA A 38 -3.96 10.03 1.10
C ALA A 38 -3.94 10.77 -0.25
N GLU A 39 -2.77 11.27 -0.65
CA GLU A 39 -2.60 12.03 -1.90
C GLU A 39 -1.62 11.37 -2.88
N LEU A 40 -0.95 10.29 -2.46
CA LEU A 40 -0.01 9.58 -3.31
C LEU A 40 -0.73 8.44 -4.05
N THR A 41 -0.67 8.47 -5.38
CA THR A 41 -1.00 7.31 -6.22
C THR A 41 0.29 6.61 -6.61
N LEU A 42 0.43 5.34 -6.23
CA LEU A 42 1.54 4.50 -6.70
C LEU A 42 1.09 3.64 -7.87
N SER A 43 1.94 3.60 -8.89
CA SER A 43 1.84 2.67 -9.99
C SER A 43 2.67 1.43 -9.68
N ILE A 44 2.02 0.30 -9.42
CA ILE A 44 2.70 -0.99 -9.22
C ILE A 44 2.59 -1.80 -10.51
N GLY A 45 3.72 -2.25 -11.04
CA GLY A 45 3.80 -3.23 -12.12
C GLY A 45 4.79 -4.33 -11.75
N GLN A 46 4.53 -5.57 -12.18
CA GLN A 46 5.49 -6.66 -12.05
C GLN A 46 6.76 -6.42 -12.89
N THR A 47 6.66 -5.60 -13.94
CA THR A 47 7.78 -5.12 -14.72
C THR A 47 7.76 -3.57 -14.78
N PRO A 48 8.93 -2.91 -14.82
CA PRO A 48 9.02 -1.44 -14.83
C PRO A 48 8.27 -0.77 -15.99
N THR A 49 7.99 -1.52 -17.06
CA THR A 49 7.41 -1.03 -18.31
C THR A 49 5.88 -1.12 -18.36
N GLU A 50 5.24 -1.90 -17.49
CA GLU A 50 3.78 -2.12 -17.54
C GLU A 50 3.14 -1.96 -16.13
N PRO A 51 3.09 -0.71 -15.60
CA PRO A 51 2.37 -0.44 -14.37
C PRO A 51 0.90 -0.82 -14.50
N THR A 52 0.47 -1.82 -13.73
CA THR A 52 -0.84 -2.48 -13.89
C THR A 52 -1.87 -1.97 -12.89
N LEU A 53 -1.42 -1.29 -11.83
CA LEU A 53 -2.28 -0.89 -10.73
C LEU A 53 -1.99 0.53 -10.23
N GLY A 54 -3.00 1.41 -10.31
CA GLY A 54 -3.04 2.64 -9.52
C GLY A 54 -3.64 2.36 -8.15
N SER A 55 -2.87 2.61 -7.08
CA SER A 55 -3.31 2.40 -5.70
C SER A 55 -3.10 3.65 -4.86
N PHE A 56 -3.99 3.88 -3.89
CA PHE A 56 -3.90 5.02 -2.97
C PHE A 56 -3.04 4.68 -1.76
N LEU A 57 -2.11 5.57 -1.43
CA LEU A 57 -1.34 5.46 -0.21
C LEU A 57 -2.19 5.95 0.97
N GLN A 58 -2.49 5.07 1.93
CA GLN A 58 -3.34 5.42 3.07
C GLN A 58 -2.73 5.09 4.43
N ASP A 59 -1.64 4.33 4.47
CA ASP A 59 -1.14 3.80 5.72
C ASP A 59 0.38 3.85 5.86
N SER A 60 0.82 3.67 7.11
CA SER A 60 2.20 3.47 7.49
C SER A 60 2.42 2.00 7.80
N CYS A 61 3.54 1.44 7.38
CA CYS A 61 3.96 0.06 7.65
C CYS A 61 5.15 0.09 8.62
N PRO A 62 4.93 0.02 9.94
CA PRO A 62 6.01 0.03 10.94
C PRO A 62 6.80 -1.28 10.93
N THR A 63 6.20 -2.35 10.42
CA THR A 63 6.78 -3.70 10.29
C THR A 63 7.56 -3.90 9.00
N CYS A 64 7.57 -2.91 8.10
CA CYS A 64 8.29 -2.99 6.83
C CYS A 64 9.79 -3.09 7.09
N VAL A 65 10.41 -4.10 6.46
CA VAL A 65 11.79 -4.49 6.77
C VAL A 65 12.82 -3.52 6.20
N ASN A 66 12.46 -2.80 5.13
CA ASN A 66 13.30 -1.80 4.49
C ASN A 66 12.47 -0.75 3.73
N ASN A 67 13.17 0.27 3.21
CA ASN A 67 12.59 1.39 2.45
C ASN A 67 11.99 1.00 1.08
N GLU A 68 12.22 -0.22 0.63
CA GLU A 68 11.66 -0.76 -0.62
C GLU A 68 10.46 -1.71 -0.35
N SER A 69 10.08 -1.89 0.92
CA SER A 69 8.97 -2.77 1.29
C SER A 69 7.63 -2.07 1.08
N LEU A 70 6.66 -2.82 0.56
CA LEU A 70 5.28 -2.37 0.36
C LEU A 70 4.35 -3.30 1.12
N ASP A 71 3.40 -2.76 1.87
CA ASP A 71 2.32 -3.56 2.45
C ASP A 71 1.02 -3.19 1.76
N LEU A 72 0.41 -4.17 1.09
CA LEU A 72 -0.74 -3.95 0.21
C LEU A 72 -2.02 -4.35 0.93
N SER A 73 -3.12 -3.66 0.68
CA SER A 73 -4.44 -4.25 0.98
C SER A 73 -4.63 -5.56 0.20
N GLN A 74 -5.51 -6.44 0.68
CA GLN A 74 -5.83 -7.68 -0.01
C GLN A 74 -6.27 -7.43 -1.48
N GLY A 75 -7.07 -6.38 -1.72
CA GLY A 75 -7.47 -5.96 -3.07
C GLY A 75 -6.30 -5.53 -3.94
N ALA A 76 -5.37 -4.74 -3.40
CA ALA A 76 -4.16 -4.34 -4.13
C ALA A 76 -3.22 -5.53 -4.40
N PHE A 77 -3.01 -6.42 -3.43
CA PHE A 77 -2.18 -7.61 -3.58
C PHE A 77 -2.74 -8.59 -4.62
N THR A 78 -4.06 -8.82 -4.59
CA THR A 78 -4.74 -9.69 -5.56
C THR A 78 -4.68 -9.12 -6.97
N ALA A 79 -4.69 -7.80 -7.13
CA ALA A 79 -4.66 -7.15 -8.44
C ALA A 79 -3.28 -7.16 -9.11
N ILE A 80 -2.22 -7.54 -8.40
CA ILE A 80 -0.85 -7.66 -8.94
C ILE A 80 -0.37 -9.11 -9.06
N ALA A 81 -1.13 -10.09 -8.55
CA ALA A 81 -0.87 -11.52 -8.68
C ALA A 81 -1.40 -12.07 -10.01
#